data_AF-A0A9Q0YWU3-F1
#
_entry.id   AF-A0A9Q0YWU3-F1
#
_cell.length_a   1.000
_cell.length_b   1.000
_cell.length_c   1.000
_cell.angle_alpha   90.00
_cell.angle_beta   90.00
_cell.angle_gamma   90.00
#
_symmetry.space_group_name_H-M   'P 1'
#
loop_
_entity.id
_entity.type
_entity.pdbx_description
1 polymer ?
#
loop_
_entity_poly.entity_id
_entity_poly.type
_entity_poly.pdbx_seq_one_letter_code
_entity_poly.pdbx_strand_id
1 'polypeptide(L)'
;MILDGCFMLEIIRLATVHSSLDHYAANDPVFSSHGRLYVAPYIRRDMLLLENQLPMLVLYKLASLEREPQGEEAVSMLVLNFCYPNKSVSKMDKCLHVLDLYRKSLLPEDPARKMRGPGVKSGLQNDENDIVRSATELNEAGIQFKKARTKSLRDISFRGGVLELPVIVVDDATEATFLNLIAFERLHVDSGKEVTSYVSFMQTLIANERDVALLHSRGIIQNAIGSDTAVCELFNSLPKDMAMEPNSSLEAVQMQVNAYSQKPWNEWRANLVHTYFRNAWAILALIAVLIFFALTCARTVYSIIPYYDPIQLTSLLPPMGSGARPPPRRPPTPTSNFPTN
;
A
#
# COMPACT_ATOMS: atom_id res chain seq x y z
N MET A 1 29.37 -21.27 -21.94
CA MET A 1 28.81 -21.81 -20.68
C MET A 1 29.86 -22.03 -19.60
N ILE A 2 30.93 -22.81 -19.82
CA ILE A 2 31.97 -23.02 -18.79
C ILE A 2 32.71 -21.71 -18.46
N LEU A 3 33.19 -21.01 -19.49
CA LEU A 3 33.85 -19.71 -19.32
C LEU A 3 32.94 -18.70 -18.60
N ASP A 4 31.69 -18.58 -19.05
CA ASP A 4 30.68 -17.71 -18.45
C ASP A 4 30.39 -18.10 -16.99
N GLY A 5 30.35 -19.40 -16.70
CA GLY A 5 30.16 -19.92 -15.34
C GLY A 5 31.32 -19.60 -14.42
N CYS A 6 32.57 -19.71 -14.90
CA CYS A 6 33.75 -19.31 -14.14
C CYS A 6 33.75 -17.80 -13.89
N PHE A 7 33.48 -17.00 -14.92
CA PHE A 7 33.35 -15.55 -14.82
C PHE A 7 32.28 -15.15 -13.78
N MET A 8 31.12 -15.79 -13.84
CA MET A 8 30.01 -15.54 -12.92
C MET A 8 30.34 -15.93 -11.47
N LEU A 9 30.99 -17.07 -11.24
CA LEU A 9 31.41 -17.45 -9.89
C LEU A 9 32.45 -16.48 -9.31
N GLU A 10 33.41 -16.06 -10.13
CA GLU A 10 34.47 -15.13 -9.73
C GLU A 10 33.89 -13.75 -9.33
N ILE A 11 33.02 -13.17 -10.17
CA ILE A 11 32.41 -11.86 -9.89
C ILE A 11 31.49 -11.90 -8.66
N ILE A 12 30.72 -12.98 -8.49
CA ILE A 12 29.85 -13.17 -7.32
C ILE A 12 30.69 -13.19 -6.03
N ARG A 13 31.80 -13.94 -6.02
CA ARG A 13 32.68 -14.05 -4.85
C ARG A 13 33.34 -12.74 -4.51
N LEU A 14 33.88 -12.04 -5.51
CA LEU A 14 34.47 -10.72 -5.34
C LEU A 14 33.48 -9.73 -4.71
N ALA A 15 32.20 -9.81 -5.11
CA ALA A 15 31.16 -8.93 -4.62
C ALA A 15 30.62 -9.33 -3.22
N THR A 16 30.70 -10.59 -2.82
CA THR A 16 30.02 -11.11 -1.61
C THR A 16 30.97 -11.48 -0.46
N VAL A 17 32.13 -12.06 -0.75
CA VAL A 17 32.98 -12.72 0.28
C VAL A 17 34.08 -11.79 0.82
N HIS A 18 34.22 -10.56 0.31
CA HIS A 18 35.39 -9.70 0.59
C HIS A 18 36.72 -10.46 0.38
N SER A 19 36.73 -11.44 -0.55
CA SER A 19 37.92 -12.18 -0.90
C SER A 19 39.02 -11.21 -1.29
N SER A 20 40.25 -11.52 -0.89
CA SER A 20 41.44 -10.71 -1.14
C SER A 20 41.50 -10.30 -2.61
N LEU A 21 41.40 -9.00 -2.85
CA LEU A 21 41.51 -8.34 -4.15
C LEU A 21 42.88 -8.56 -4.82
N ASP A 22 43.78 -9.25 -4.13
CA ASP A 22 45.21 -9.37 -4.39
C ASP A 22 45.56 -10.17 -5.66
N HIS A 23 44.60 -10.89 -6.26
CA HIS A 23 44.83 -11.66 -7.49
C HIS A 23 44.68 -10.84 -8.77
N TYR A 24 44.03 -9.68 -8.71
CA TYR A 24 43.78 -8.82 -9.86
C TYR A 24 44.50 -7.47 -9.71
N ALA A 25 44.90 -6.89 -10.85
CA ALA A 25 45.51 -5.58 -10.83
C ALA A 25 44.50 -4.52 -10.34
N ALA A 26 44.98 -3.51 -9.61
CA ALA A 26 44.11 -2.46 -9.08
C ALA A 26 43.36 -1.66 -10.16
N ASN A 27 43.88 -1.66 -11.40
CA ASN A 27 43.29 -1.04 -12.58
C ASN A 27 42.51 -2.02 -13.47
N ASP A 28 42.27 -3.26 -13.02
CA ASP A 28 41.42 -4.19 -13.75
C ASP A 28 40.00 -3.60 -13.88
N PRO A 29 39.41 -3.58 -15.09
CA PRO A 29 38.12 -2.92 -15.29
C PRO A 29 36.95 -3.65 -14.60
N VAL A 30 37.08 -4.95 -14.31
CA VAL A 30 35.98 -5.80 -13.83
C VAL A 30 36.23 -6.31 -12.41
N PHE A 31 37.41 -6.85 -12.14
CA PHE A 31 37.75 -7.54 -10.90
C PHE A 31 38.48 -6.66 -9.86
N SER A 32 38.62 -5.36 -10.13
CA SER A 32 39.13 -4.39 -9.15
C SER A 32 38.06 -3.89 -8.19
N SER A 33 38.46 -3.07 -7.21
CA SER A 33 37.52 -2.38 -6.31
C SER A 33 36.62 -1.42 -7.08
N HIS A 34 37.14 -0.86 -8.18
CA HIS A 34 36.38 -0.02 -9.09
C HIS A 34 35.35 -0.86 -9.86
N GLY A 35 35.75 -1.99 -10.45
CA GLY A 35 34.84 -2.90 -11.14
C GLY A 35 33.74 -3.45 -10.23
N ARG A 36 34.07 -3.79 -8.98
CA ARG A 36 33.10 -4.20 -7.96
C ARG A 36 32.03 -3.14 -7.68
N LEU A 37 32.41 -1.86 -7.63
CA LEU A 37 31.47 -0.77 -7.31
C LEU A 37 30.64 -0.34 -8.53
N TYR A 38 31.26 -0.24 -9.70
CA TYR A 38 30.66 0.37 -10.88
C TYR A 38 30.21 -0.65 -11.93
N VAL A 39 30.86 -1.79 -12.08
CA VAL A 39 30.55 -2.79 -13.13
C VAL A 39 29.63 -3.89 -12.60
N ALA A 40 29.85 -4.36 -11.38
CA ALA A 40 29.06 -5.44 -10.79
C ALA A 40 27.53 -5.19 -10.76
N PRO A 41 27.02 -3.95 -10.53
CA PRO A 41 25.58 -3.68 -10.63
C PRO A 41 25.00 -3.93 -12.02
N TYR A 42 25.75 -3.65 -13.09
CA TYR A 42 25.32 -3.94 -14.47
C TYR A 42 25.36 -5.43 -14.76
N ILE A 43 26.44 -6.12 -14.37
CA ILE A 43 26.53 -7.58 -14.48
C ILE A 43 25.35 -8.24 -13.75
N ARG A 44 25.00 -7.78 -12.55
CA ARG A 44 23.84 -8.26 -11.80
C ARG A 44 22.53 -8.12 -12.57
N ARG A 45 22.30 -6.97 -13.22
CA ARG A 45 21.12 -6.73 -14.04
C ARG A 45 21.08 -7.69 -15.23
N ASP A 46 22.21 -7.84 -15.92
CA ASP A 46 22.34 -8.73 -17.07
C ASP A 46 22.10 -10.20 -16.69
N MET A 47 22.50 -10.62 -15.49
CA MET A 47 22.26 -11.98 -14.99
C MET A 47 20.78 -12.31 -14.75
N LEU A 48 19.93 -11.30 -14.64
CA LEU A 48 18.48 -11.46 -14.46
C LEU A 48 17.69 -11.36 -15.78
N LEU A 49 18.37 -11.12 -16.91
CA LEU A 49 17.75 -11.14 -18.22
C LEU A 49 17.47 -12.58 -18.66
N LEU A 50 16.25 -12.85 -19.13
CA LEU A 50 15.81 -14.18 -19.54
C LEU A 50 16.67 -14.76 -20.68
N GLU A 51 17.20 -13.90 -21.55
CA GLU A 51 18.10 -14.27 -22.64
C GLU A 51 19.53 -14.62 -22.17
N ASN A 52 19.91 -14.20 -20.96
CA ASN A 52 21.26 -14.37 -20.42
C ASN A 52 21.27 -15.30 -19.18
N GLN A 53 20.62 -16.46 -19.31
CA GLN A 53 20.51 -17.42 -18.22
C GLN A 53 21.57 -18.52 -18.30
N LEU A 54 22.39 -18.64 -17.24
CA LEU A 54 23.22 -19.81 -17.00
C LEU A 54 22.49 -20.82 -16.11
N PRO A 55 22.43 -22.11 -16.50
CA PRO A 55 21.87 -23.14 -15.64
C PRO A 55 22.63 -23.23 -14.31
N MET A 56 21.92 -23.29 -13.20
CA MET A 56 22.52 -23.41 -11.86
C MET A 56 23.41 -24.65 -11.76
N LEU A 57 23.07 -25.73 -12.50
CA LEU A 57 23.88 -26.94 -12.59
C LEU A 57 25.32 -26.68 -13.03
N VAL A 58 25.55 -25.71 -13.91
CA VAL A 58 26.91 -25.33 -14.33
C VAL A 58 27.68 -24.73 -13.15
N LEU A 59 27.05 -23.80 -12.42
CA LEU A 59 27.65 -23.16 -11.25
C LEU A 59 27.93 -24.18 -10.14
N TYR A 60 27.01 -25.11 -9.88
CA TYR A 60 27.20 -26.18 -8.90
C TYR A 60 28.38 -27.08 -9.26
N LYS A 61 28.46 -27.52 -10.53
CA LYS A 61 29.56 -28.35 -10.99
C LYS A 61 30.90 -27.61 -10.89
N LEU A 62 30.98 -26.37 -11.34
CA LEU A 62 32.21 -25.58 -11.26
C LEU A 62 32.66 -25.37 -9.81
N ALA A 63 31.74 -25.01 -8.90
CA ALA A 63 32.04 -24.84 -7.49
C ALA A 63 32.46 -26.15 -6.80
N SER A 64 31.99 -27.31 -7.28
CA SER A 64 32.40 -28.63 -6.78
C SER A 64 33.80 -29.07 -7.23
N LEU A 65 34.37 -28.42 -8.26
CA LEU A 65 35.70 -28.73 -8.79
C LEU A 65 36.81 -27.87 -8.16
N GLU A 66 36.46 -26.92 -7.29
CA GLU A 66 37.41 -26.06 -6.60
C GLU A 66 38.18 -26.81 -5.50
N ARG A 67 39.28 -26.19 -5.02
CA ARG A 67 40.08 -26.74 -3.91
C ARG A 67 39.26 -26.99 -2.65
N GLU A 68 38.31 -26.10 -2.37
CA GLU A 68 37.32 -26.23 -1.30
C GLU A 68 35.93 -26.34 -1.94
N PRO A 69 35.42 -27.56 -2.17
CA PRO A 69 34.16 -27.75 -2.87
C PRO A 69 33.00 -27.18 -2.05
N GLN A 70 32.19 -26.32 -2.68
CA GLN A 70 31.01 -25.75 -2.05
C GLN A 70 29.76 -26.59 -2.38
N GLY A 71 28.87 -26.73 -1.39
CA GLY A 71 27.55 -27.34 -1.60
C GLY A 71 26.62 -26.44 -2.44
N GLU A 72 25.63 -27.05 -3.10
CA GLU A 72 24.66 -26.33 -3.94
C GLU A 72 23.93 -25.20 -3.19
N GLU A 73 23.66 -25.38 -1.90
CA GLU A 73 23.01 -24.38 -1.04
C GLU A 73 23.92 -23.15 -0.82
N ALA A 74 25.21 -23.36 -0.61
CA ALA A 74 26.18 -22.26 -0.45
C ALA A 74 26.31 -21.46 -1.76
N VAL A 75 26.39 -22.14 -2.90
CA VAL A 75 26.42 -21.50 -4.23
C VAL A 75 25.15 -20.70 -4.48
N SER A 76 23.98 -21.27 -4.17
CA SER A 76 22.69 -20.58 -4.29
C SER A 76 22.63 -19.33 -3.42
N MET A 77 23.15 -19.41 -2.20
CA MET A 77 23.21 -18.28 -1.28
C MET A 77 24.16 -17.18 -1.76
N LEU A 78 25.30 -17.54 -2.34
CA LEU A 78 26.23 -16.58 -2.96
C LEU A 78 25.57 -15.85 -4.14
N VAL A 79 24.93 -16.58 -5.05
CA VAL A 79 24.20 -15.99 -6.19
C VAL A 79 23.09 -15.06 -5.68
N LEU A 80 22.31 -15.49 -4.68
CA LEU A 80 21.22 -14.68 -4.14
C LEU A 80 21.72 -13.43 -3.42
N ASN A 81 22.79 -13.52 -2.63
CA ASN A 81 23.37 -12.35 -1.97
C ASN A 81 23.90 -11.34 -2.99
N PHE A 82 24.40 -11.83 -4.14
CA PHE A 82 24.82 -10.96 -5.24
C PHE A 82 23.63 -10.28 -5.92
N CYS A 83 22.56 -11.02 -6.22
CA CYS A 83 21.39 -10.48 -6.93
C CYS A 83 20.44 -9.66 -6.03
N TYR A 84 20.33 -10.03 -4.75
CA TYR A 84 19.41 -9.42 -3.79
C TYR A 84 19.99 -9.47 -2.36
N PRO A 85 20.85 -8.51 -1.99
CA PRO A 85 21.54 -8.53 -0.70
C PRO A 85 20.59 -8.50 0.51
N ASN A 86 21.01 -9.11 1.62
CA ASN A 86 20.30 -9.18 2.91
C ASN A 86 19.01 -10.03 2.90
N LYS A 87 19.02 -11.16 2.17
CA LYS A 87 17.89 -12.10 2.16
C LYS A 87 18.31 -13.47 2.65
N SER A 88 17.68 -13.92 3.74
CA SER A 88 17.81 -15.29 4.22
C SER A 88 17.05 -16.23 3.31
N VAL A 89 17.71 -17.30 2.89
CA VAL A 89 17.14 -18.34 2.03
C VAL A 89 16.52 -19.41 2.92
N SER A 90 15.24 -19.75 2.69
CA SER A 90 14.70 -21.02 3.14
C SER A 90 15.17 -22.13 2.19
N LYS A 91 15.22 -23.38 2.65
CA LYS A 91 15.62 -24.53 1.83
C LYS A 91 14.92 -24.50 0.46
N MET A 92 15.67 -24.15 -0.59
CA MET A 92 15.14 -24.03 -1.94
C MET A 92 15.25 -25.37 -2.66
N ASP A 93 14.19 -25.75 -3.34
CA ASP A 93 14.25 -26.83 -4.31
C ASP A 93 15.21 -26.48 -5.46
N LYS A 94 15.59 -27.50 -6.24
CA LYS A 94 16.49 -27.31 -7.39
C LYS A 94 16.01 -26.16 -8.28
N CYS A 95 16.89 -25.19 -8.50
CA CYS A 95 16.65 -24.04 -9.36
C CYS A 95 17.22 -24.29 -10.75
N LEU A 96 16.51 -23.84 -11.78
CA LEU A 96 16.93 -24.06 -13.17
C LEU A 96 18.14 -23.17 -13.52
N HIS A 97 18.04 -21.88 -13.23
CA HIS A 97 19.02 -20.84 -13.53
C HIS A 97 18.89 -19.67 -12.53
N VAL A 98 19.72 -18.64 -12.68
CA VAL A 98 19.82 -17.50 -11.75
C VAL A 98 18.49 -16.76 -11.58
N LEU A 99 17.77 -16.49 -12.67
CA LEU A 99 16.46 -15.82 -12.61
C LEU A 99 15.39 -16.65 -11.88
N ASP A 100 15.35 -17.99 -12.06
CA ASP A 100 14.44 -18.87 -11.31
C ASP A 100 14.78 -18.85 -9.80
N LEU A 101 16.08 -18.88 -9.48
CA LEU A 101 16.56 -18.75 -8.10
C LEU A 101 16.13 -17.40 -7.49
N TYR A 102 16.32 -16.30 -8.22
CA TYR A 102 15.87 -14.96 -7.81
C TYR A 102 14.35 -14.92 -7.60
N ARG A 103 13.57 -15.47 -8.54
CA ARG A 103 12.10 -15.58 -8.44
C ARG A 103 11.66 -16.33 -7.20
N LYS A 104 12.20 -17.54 -6.96
CA LYS A 104 11.89 -18.35 -5.78
C LYS A 104 12.24 -17.61 -4.50
N SER A 105 13.30 -16.81 -4.50
CA SER A 105 13.61 -15.94 -3.36
C SER A 105 12.49 -14.95 -3.07
N LEU A 106 11.81 -14.40 -4.08
CA LEU A 106 10.69 -13.46 -3.89
C LEU A 106 9.43 -14.15 -3.35
N LEU A 107 9.37 -15.47 -3.41
CA LEU A 107 8.20 -16.30 -3.10
C LEU A 107 8.50 -17.37 -2.02
N PRO A 108 9.18 -17.04 -0.90
CA PRO A 108 9.50 -18.06 0.09
C PRO A 108 8.20 -18.66 0.62
N GLU A 109 8.13 -19.98 0.62
CA GLU A 109 7.01 -20.70 1.22
C GLU A 109 7.02 -20.47 2.73
N ASP A 110 5.92 -19.94 3.26
CA ASP A 110 5.67 -19.95 4.69
C ASP A 110 5.02 -21.30 5.07
N PRO A 111 5.69 -22.18 5.85
CA PRO A 111 5.11 -23.44 6.29
C PRO A 111 3.81 -23.25 7.09
N ALA A 112 3.61 -22.10 7.75
CA ALA A 112 2.36 -21.79 8.46
C ALA A 112 1.16 -21.60 7.51
N ARG A 113 1.41 -21.33 6.22
CA ARG A 113 0.37 -21.11 5.21
C ARG A 113 -0.17 -22.41 4.62
N LYS A 114 0.60 -23.52 4.62
CA LYS A 114 0.11 -24.86 4.22
C LYS A 114 -1.03 -25.37 5.11
N MET A 115 -1.12 -24.92 6.37
CA MET A 115 -2.22 -25.25 7.30
C MET A 115 -3.45 -24.35 7.17
N ARG A 116 -3.34 -23.20 6.48
CA ARG A 116 -4.47 -22.31 6.18
C ARG A 116 -4.87 -22.48 4.73
N GLY A 117 -5.40 -23.67 4.40
CA GLY A 117 -6.11 -23.82 3.14
C GLY A 117 -7.21 -22.76 3.04
N PRO A 118 -7.38 -22.08 1.89
CA PRO A 118 -8.55 -21.26 1.69
C PRO A 118 -9.74 -22.20 1.53
N GLY A 119 -10.43 -22.46 2.64
CA GLY A 119 -11.80 -22.98 2.61
C GLY A 119 -12.74 -21.88 2.14
N VAL A 120 -12.72 -21.55 0.85
CA VAL A 120 -13.74 -20.72 0.21
C VAL A 120 -14.37 -21.57 -0.88
N LYS A 121 -15.64 -21.94 -0.67
CA LYS A 121 -16.46 -22.57 -1.70
C LYS A 121 -16.65 -21.53 -2.80
N SER A 122 -16.15 -21.81 -4.01
CA SER A 122 -16.40 -20.99 -5.19
C SER A 122 -17.89 -21.02 -5.49
N GLY A 123 -18.52 -19.87 -5.35
CA GLY A 123 -19.92 -19.70 -5.70
C GLY A 123 -20.27 -18.24 -5.53
N LEU A 124 -19.90 -17.41 -6.50
CA LEU A 124 -20.76 -16.35 -7.03
C LEU A 124 -20.14 -15.72 -8.28
N GLN A 125 -21.02 -15.16 -9.09
CA GLN A 125 -20.85 -14.76 -10.48
C GLN A 125 -19.89 -13.58 -10.64
N ASN A 126 -19.16 -13.57 -11.76
CA ASN A 126 -18.53 -12.37 -12.31
C ASN A 126 -19.62 -11.34 -12.56
N ASP A 127 -19.73 -10.36 -11.69
CA ASP A 127 -20.47 -9.14 -11.98
C ASP A 127 -19.46 -8.15 -12.57
N GLU A 128 -19.72 -7.65 -13.77
CA GLU A 128 -18.84 -6.76 -14.57
C GLU A 128 -18.63 -5.36 -13.93
N ASN A 129 -18.89 -5.22 -12.62
CA ASN A 129 -18.79 -3.99 -11.84
C ASN A 129 -17.68 -4.02 -10.78
N ASP A 130 -16.74 -4.96 -10.85
CA ASP A 130 -15.54 -4.96 -10.00
C ASP A 130 -14.56 -3.84 -10.44
N ILE A 131 -14.98 -2.60 -10.24
CA ILE A 131 -14.13 -1.41 -10.36
C ILE A 131 -13.08 -1.56 -9.27
N VAL A 132 -11.91 -2.06 -9.67
CA VAL A 132 -10.76 -2.10 -8.79
C VAL A 132 -10.31 -0.66 -8.55
N ARG A 133 -10.28 -0.28 -7.28
CA ARG A 133 -10.02 1.07 -6.81
C ARG A 133 -8.52 1.30 -6.58
N SER A 134 -8.06 2.50 -6.90
CA SER A 134 -6.69 2.96 -6.63
C SER A 134 -6.37 3.01 -5.14
N ALA A 135 -5.08 3.05 -4.77
CA ALA A 135 -4.68 3.08 -3.35
C ALA A 135 -5.27 4.27 -2.59
N THR A 136 -5.34 5.44 -3.25
CA THR A 136 -5.96 6.63 -2.68
C THR A 136 -7.44 6.42 -2.42
N GLU A 137 -8.19 5.91 -3.41
CA GLU A 137 -9.63 5.61 -3.27
C GLU A 137 -9.91 4.59 -2.16
N LEU A 138 -9.08 3.55 -2.06
CA LEU A 138 -9.19 2.56 -0.99
C LEU A 138 -8.96 3.20 0.39
N ASN A 139 -7.99 4.11 0.50
CA ASN A 139 -7.74 4.85 1.75
C ASN A 139 -8.90 5.81 2.09
N GLU A 140 -9.49 6.46 1.07
CA GLU A 140 -10.71 7.26 1.21
C GLU A 140 -11.93 6.41 1.62
N ALA A 141 -11.99 5.14 1.23
CA ALA A 141 -13.00 4.17 1.67
C ALA A 141 -12.76 3.58 3.07
N GLY A 142 -11.61 3.85 3.69
CA GLY A 142 -11.31 3.49 5.08
C GLY A 142 -10.27 2.39 5.23
N ILE A 143 -9.70 1.94 4.11
CA ILE A 143 -8.68 0.91 4.13
C ILE A 143 -7.33 1.51 4.51
N GLN A 144 -6.70 0.92 5.52
CA GLN A 144 -5.38 1.31 5.96
C GLN A 144 -4.32 0.40 5.35
N PHE A 145 -3.30 1.03 4.77
CA PHE A 145 -2.13 0.33 4.25
C PHE A 145 -1.08 0.12 5.34
N LYS A 146 -0.57 -1.10 5.48
CA LYS A 146 0.51 -1.48 6.38
C LYS A 146 1.54 -2.37 5.69
N LYS A 147 2.75 -2.37 6.24
CA LYS A 147 3.81 -3.30 5.80
C LYS A 147 3.47 -4.70 6.27
N ALA A 148 3.61 -5.66 5.37
CA ALA A 148 3.54 -7.07 5.71
C ALA A 148 4.76 -7.47 6.56
N ARG A 149 4.68 -8.63 7.19
CA ARG A 149 5.73 -9.12 8.10
C ARG A 149 6.97 -9.56 7.34
N THR A 150 6.77 -10.07 6.12
CA THR A 150 7.83 -10.58 5.26
C THR A 150 7.95 -9.73 3.99
N LYS A 151 9.07 -9.89 3.29
CA LYS A 151 9.27 -9.33 1.94
C LYS A 151 8.80 -10.29 0.84
N SER A 152 8.04 -11.33 1.19
CA SER A 152 7.50 -12.27 0.21
C SER A 152 6.41 -11.58 -0.60
N LEU A 153 6.45 -11.69 -1.94
CA LEU A 153 5.39 -11.13 -2.79
C LEU A 153 4.04 -11.82 -2.56
N ARG A 154 4.04 -12.99 -1.91
CA ARG A 154 2.82 -13.70 -1.52
C ARG A 154 2.18 -13.12 -0.26
N ASP A 155 2.91 -12.33 0.53
CA ASP A 155 2.48 -11.82 1.85
C ASP A 155 1.57 -10.60 1.73
N ILE A 156 0.46 -10.80 1.01
CA ILE A 156 -0.63 -9.85 0.86
C ILE A 156 -1.82 -10.37 1.64
N SER A 157 -2.35 -9.56 2.54
CA SER A 157 -3.54 -9.94 3.31
C SER A 157 -4.44 -8.75 3.61
N PHE A 158 -5.74 -9.00 3.67
CA PHE A 158 -6.72 -8.00 4.06
C PHE A 158 -7.51 -8.48 5.26
N ARG A 159 -7.51 -7.72 6.36
CA ARG A 159 -8.27 -8.04 7.58
C ARG A 159 -8.78 -6.77 8.24
N GLY A 160 -10.09 -6.70 8.46
CA GLY A 160 -10.70 -5.63 9.26
C GLY A 160 -10.45 -4.22 8.73
N GLY A 161 -10.36 -4.03 7.42
CA GLY A 161 -10.04 -2.73 6.82
C GLY A 161 -8.55 -2.41 6.78
N VAL A 162 -7.67 -3.36 7.07
CA VAL A 162 -6.21 -3.19 6.94
C VAL A 162 -5.72 -4.07 5.79
N LEU A 163 -5.08 -3.46 4.80
CA LEU A 163 -4.38 -4.14 3.71
C LEU A 163 -2.88 -4.14 4.01
N GLU A 164 -2.34 -5.33 4.24
CA GLU A 164 -0.91 -5.56 4.45
C GLU A 164 -0.24 -5.92 3.12
N LEU A 165 0.83 -5.21 2.78
CA LEU A 165 1.59 -5.38 1.54
C LEU A 165 3.08 -5.58 1.80
N PRO A 166 3.77 -6.46 1.03
CA PRO A 166 5.20 -6.64 1.17
C PRO A 166 5.94 -5.38 0.74
N VAL A 167 7.06 -5.11 1.43
CA VAL A 167 7.90 -3.96 1.15
C VAL A 167 8.74 -4.22 -0.09
N ILE A 168 8.67 -3.30 -1.06
CA ILE A 168 9.47 -3.33 -2.29
C ILE A 168 10.38 -2.12 -2.39
N VAL A 169 11.57 -2.32 -2.94
CA VAL A 169 12.47 -1.25 -3.35
C VAL A 169 12.34 -1.11 -4.85
N VAL A 170 12.05 0.10 -5.32
CA VAL A 170 11.87 0.39 -6.75
C VAL A 170 13.05 1.23 -7.21
N ASP A 171 13.86 0.65 -8.08
CA ASP A 171 15.06 1.24 -8.70
C ASP A 171 14.99 1.13 -10.23
N ASP A 172 16.00 1.65 -10.93
CA ASP A 172 16.06 1.62 -12.40
C ASP A 172 16.07 0.19 -13.00
N ALA A 173 16.40 -0.83 -12.20
CA ALA A 173 16.42 -2.22 -12.66
C ALA A 173 15.05 -2.92 -12.51
N THR A 174 14.15 -2.33 -11.72
CA THR A 174 12.93 -2.99 -11.26
C THR A 174 12.00 -3.32 -12.42
N GLU A 175 11.86 -2.42 -13.40
CA GLU A 175 11.04 -2.63 -14.60
C GLU A 175 11.51 -3.85 -15.40
N ALA A 176 12.78 -3.84 -15.81
CA ALA A 176 13.40 -4.93 -16.55
C ALA A 176 13.33 -6.24 -15.78
N THR A 177 13.56 -6.20 -14.47
CA THR A 177 13.47 -7.39 -13.61
C THR A 177 12.06 -7.98 -13.61
N PHE A 178 11.01 -7.15 -13.44
CA PHE A 178 9.64 -7.65 -13.49
C PHE A 178 9.26 -8.17 -14.87
N LEU A 179 9.65 -7.50 -15.95
CA LEU A 179 9.40 -7.97 -17.32
C LEU A 179 10.00 -9.36 -17.55
N ASN A 180 11.25 -9.57 -17.14
CA ASN A 180 11.93 -10.86 -17.28
C ASN A 180 11.28 -11.95 -16.40
N LEU A 181 10.85 -11.62 -15.19
CA LEU A 181 10.13 -12.54 -14.32
C LEU A 181 8.76 -12.93 -14.88
N ILE A 182 7.99 -11.97 -15.40
CA ILE A 182 6.69 -12.21 -16.04
C ILE A 182 6.88 -13.08 -17.29
N ALA A 183 7.89 -12.78 -18.12
CA ALA A 183 8.21 -13.59 -19.28
C ALA A 183 8.61 -15.02 -18.88
N PHE A 184 9.41 -15.18 -17.82
CA PHE A 184 9.77 -16.48 -17.27
C PHE A 184 8.52 -17.28 -16.85
N GLU A 185 7.60 -16.69 -16.08
CA GLU A 185 6.34 -17.33 -15.65
C GLU A 185 5.45 -17.72 -16.83
N ARG A 186 5.40 -16.88 -17.88
CA ARG A 186 4.64 -17.19 -19.10
C ARG A 186 5.22 -18.37 -19.90
N LEU A 187 6.54 -18.52 -19.90
CA LEU A 187 7.24 -19.55 -20.66
C LEU A 187 7.34 -20.89 -19.93
N HIS A 188 7.20 -20.91 -18.60
CA HIS A 188 7.34 -22.11 -17.77
C HIS A 188 6.03 -22.48 -17.08
N VAL A 189 5.36 -23.51 -17.60
CA VAL A 189 4.02 -23.98 -17.15
C VAL A 189 3.98 -24.29 -15.64
N ASP A 190 5.04 -24.87 -15.08
CA ASP A 190 5.07 -25.29 -13.67
C ASP A 190 5.57 -24.21 -12.70
N SER A 191 5.85 -22.99 -13.17
CA SER A 191 6.39 -21.94 -12.32
C SER A 191 5.33 -21.25 -11.45
N GLY A 192 4.06 -21.27 -11.87
CA GLY A 192 3.00 -20.46 -11.28
C GLY A 192 3.05 -19.00 -11.75
N LYS A 193 2.04 -18.21 -11.38
CA LYS A 193 1.88 -16.80 -11.80
C LYS A 193 1.93 -15.80 -10.64
N GLU A 194 2.64 -16.09 -9.56
CA GLU A 194 2.63 -15.26 -8.38
C GLU A 194 3.24 -13.87 -8.59
N VAL A 195 4.35 -13.75 -9.34
CA VAL A 195 4.95 -12.44 -9.64
C VAL A 195 4.02 -11.66 -10.55
N THR A 196 3.50 -12.29 -11.60
CA THR A 196 2.52 -11.71 -12.52
C THR A 196 1.29 -11.19 -11.78
N SER A 197 0.75 -11.99 -10.86
CA SER A 197 -0.42 -11.60 -10.05
C SER A 197 -0.08 -10.43 -9.13
N TYR A 198 1.07 -10.46 -8.47
CA TYR A 198 1.55 -9.35 -7.63
C TYR A 198 1.67 -8.05 -8.43
N VAL A 199 2.32 -8.08 -9.58
CA VAL A 199 2.51 -6.91 -10.45
C VAL A 199 1.15 -6.37 -10.88
N SER A 200 0.26 -7.23 -11.37
CA SER A 200 -1.09 -6.83 -11.79
C SER A 200 -1.87 -6.14 -10.67
N PHE A 201 -1.82 -6.68 -9.46
CA PHE A 201 -2.45 -6.07 -8.28
C PHE A 201 -1.84 -4.72 -7.91
N MET A 202 -0.50 -4.60 -7.93
CA MET A 202 0.17 -3.32 -7.69
C MET A 202 -0.16 -2.29 -8.76
N GLN A 203 -0.27 -2.68 -10.03
CA GLN A 203 -0.74 -1.81 -11.11
C GLN A 203 -2.16 -1.30 -10.85
N THR A 204 -3.02 -2.11 -10.24
CA THR A 204 -4.38 -1.67 -9.94
C THR A 204 -4.43 -0.71 -8.75
N LEU A 205 -3.51 -0.86 -7.80
CA LEU A 205 -3.36 0.10 -6.69
C LEU A 205 -2.71 1.42 -7.14
N ILE A 206 -1.82 1.40 -8.14
CA ILE A 206 -1.03 2.55 -8.58
C ILE A 206 -1.63 3.12 -9.87
N ALA A 207 -2.64 3.98 -9.75
CA ALA A 207 -3.23 4.66 -10.90
C ALA A 207 -2.53 6.00 -11.20
N ASN A 208 -2.03 6.68 -10.17
CA ASN A 208 -1.37 7.97 -10.28
C ASN A 208 -0.28 8.18 -9.20
N GLU A 209 0.44 9.29 -9.30
CA GLU A 209 1.54 9.68 -8.40
C GLU A 209 1.12 9.75 -6.92
N ARG A 210 -0.15 10.08 -6.63
CA ARG A 210 -0.65 10.18 -5.25
C ARG A 210 -0.79 8.82 -4.60
N ASP A 211 -1.12 7.80 -5.40
CA ASP A 211 -1.16 6.41 -4.93
C ASP A 211 0.25 5.95 -4.53
N VAL A 212 1.25 6.30 -5.35
CA VAL A 212 2.65 6.04 -5.02
C VAL A 212 3.05 6.80 -3.77
N ALA A 213 2.75 8.10 -3.68
CA ALA A 213 3.08 8.92 -2.50
C ALA A 213 2.43 8.36 -1.23
N LEU A 214 1.20 7.86 -1.31
CA LEU A 214 0.53 7.18 -0.20
C LEU A 214 1.29 5.92 0.21
N LEU A 215 1.58 5.01 -0.73
CA LEU A 215 2.28 3.75 -0.44
C LEU A 215 3.73 3.98 0.04
N HIS A 216 4.39 5.00 -0.49
CA HIS A 216 5.71 5.47 -0.08
C HIS A 216 5.69 6.04 1.35
N SER A 217 4.70 6.88 1.70
CA SER A 217 4.55 7.40 3.07
C SER A 217 4.28 6.30 4.11
N ARG A 218 3.68 5.18 3.69
CA ARG A 218 3.47 3.98 4.52
C ARG A 218 4.69 3.05 4.51
N GLY A 219 5.72 3.39 3.73
CA GLY A 219 6.97 2.66 3.57
C GLY A 219 6.81 1.27 2.97
N ILE A 220 5.75 1.07 2.19
CA ILE A 220 5.49 -0.15 1.40
C ILE A 220 6.35 -0.10 0.13
N ILE A 221 6.38 1.06 -0.52
CA ILE A 221 7.31 1.34 -1.61
C ILE A 221 8.48 2.12 -1.04
N GLN A 222 9.71 1.70 -1.35
CA GLN A 222 10.93 2.47 -1.12
C GLN A 222 11.43 2.96 -2.47
N ASN A 223 11.34 4.27 -2.69
CA ASN A 223 11.68 4.88 -3.97
C ASN A 223 13.19 5.12 -4.08
N ALA A 224 13.84 4.42 -5.00
CA ALA A 224 15.25 4.58 -5.35
C ALA A 224 15.45 5.03 -6.82
N ILE A 225 14.37 5.25 -7.58
CA ILE A 225 14.40 5.74 -8.97
C ILE A 225 14.36 7.28 -9.04
N GLY A 226 13.88 7.95 -7.98
CA GLY A 226 14.09 9.39 -7.75
C GLY A 226 12.81 10.22 -7.58
N SER A 227 11.67 9.79 -8.13
CA SER A 227 10.38 10.48 -7.97
C SER A 227 9.21 9.52 -7.94
N ASP A 228 8.12 9.90 -7.28
CA ASP A 228 6.89 9.08 -7.23
C ASP A 228 6.23 8.99 -8.61
N THR A 229 6.50 9.97 -9.48
CA THR A 229 6.08 9.97 -10.90
C THR A 229 6.75 8.84 -11.68
N ALA A 230 8.07 8.68 -11.54
CA ALA A 230 8.83 7.64 -12.22
C ALA A 230 8.40 6.23 -11.78
N VAL A 231 8.07 6.04 -10.50
CA VAL A 231 7.49 4.77 -10.02
C VAL A 231 6.12 4.51 -10.65
N CYS A 232 5.26 5.52 -10.75
CA CYS A 232 3.95 5.38 -11.38
C CYS A 232 4.08 5.03 -12.88
N GLU A 233 4.98 5.70 -13.60
CA GLU A 233 5.28 5.42 -15.00
C GLU A 233 5.81 3.99 -15.20
N LEU A 234 6.73 3.54 -14.33
CA LEU A 234 7.27 2.18 -14.35
C LEU A 234 6.18 1.12 -14.23
N PHE A 235 5.24 1.25 -13.28
CA PHE A 235 4.15 0.28 -13.16
C PHE A 235 3.19 0.36 -14.34
N ASN A 236 2.99 1.54 -14.93
CA ASN A 236 2.12 1.72 -16.08
C ASN A 236 2.72 1.20 -17.40
N SER A 237 4.05 1.09 -17.52
CA SER A 237 4.72 0.51 -18.69
C SER A 237 4.68 -1.02 -18.71
N LEU A 238 4.48 -1.66 -17.56
CA LEU A 238 4.36 -3.12 -17.46
C LEU A 238 3.10 -3.64 -18.18
N PRO A 239 3.13 -4.86 -18.76
CA PRO A 239 2.03 -5.39 -19.56
C PRO A 239 0.71 -5.46 -18.77
N LYS A 240 -0.38 -4.87 -19.31
CA LYS A 240 -1.70 -4.84 -18.65
C LYS A 240 -2.51 -6.13 -18.81
N ASP A 241 -2.38 -6.80 -19.96
CA ASP A 241 -3.11 -8.03 -20.28
C ASP A 241 -2.38 -9.25 -19.74
N MET A 242 -2.33 -9.35 -18.42
CA MET A 242 -1.79 -10.49 -17.70
C MET A 242 -2.97 -11.33 -17.17
N ALA A 243 -3.29 -12.42 -17.86
CA ALA A 243 -4.31 -13.35 -17.40
C ALA A 243 -3.95 -13.92 -16.02
N MET A 244 -4.57 -13.37 -14.98
CA MET A 244 -4.50 -13.89 -13.61
C MET A 244 -4.95 -15.34 -13.60
N GLU A 245 -4.31 -16.13 -12.75
CA GLU A 245 -4.78 -17.49 -12.52
C GLU A 245 -6.10 -17.47 -11.75
N PRO A 246 -7.16 -18.12 -12.28
CA PRO A 246 -8.40 -18.26 -11.54
C PRO A 246 -8.12 -19.05 -10.25
N ASN A 247 -8.60 -18.53 -9.12
CA ASN A 247 -8.40 -19.02 -7.74
C ASN A 247 -7.04 -18.69 -7.10
N SER A 248 -6.35 -17.64 -7.56
CA SER A 248 -5.14 -17.18 -6.87
C SER A 248 -5.47 -16.66 -5.46
N SER A 249 -4.52 -16.75 -4.52
CA SER A 249 -4.74 -16.19 -3.17
C SER A 249 -4.97 -14.67 -3.18
N LEU A 250 -4.56 -14.00 -4.26
CA LEU A 250 -4.67 -12.56 -4.41
C LEU A 250 -6.06 -12.14 -4.91
N GLU A 251 -6.70 -12.97 -5.74
CA GLU A 251 -8.10 -12.80 -6.14
C GLU A 251 -9.02 -12.77 -4.90
N ALA A 252 -8.79 -13.69 -3.95
CA ALA A 252 -9.53 -13.71 -2.70
C ALA A 252 -9.33 -12.43 -1.85
N VAL A 253 -8.14 -11.81 -1.91
CA VAL A 253 -7.89 -10.52 -1.25
C VAL A 253 -8.61 -9.41 -1.99
N GLN A 254 -8.55 -9.38 -3.31
CA GLN A 254 -9.23 -8.41 -4.15
C GLN A 254 -10.74 -8.39 -3.88
N MET A 255 -11.37 -9.56 -3.85
CA MET A 255 -12.79 -9.70 -3.51
C MET A 255 -13.11 -9.15 -2.12
N GLN A 256 -12.28 -9.44 -1.11
CA GLN A 256 -12.50 -8.93 0.25
C GLN A 256 -12.34 -7.41 0.33
N VAL A 257 -11.37 -6.84 -0.38
CA VAL A 257 -11.14 -5.40 -0.48
C VAL A 257 -12.33 -4.73 -1.16
N ASN A 258 -12.77 -5.26 -2.30
CA ASN A 258 -13.93 -4.75 -3.05
C ASN A 258 -15.19 -4.81 -2.18
N ALA A 259 -15.50 -5.97 -1.59
CA ALA A 259 -16.66 -6.16 -0.71
C ALA A 259 -16.65 -5.24 0.51
N TYR A 260 -15.48 -4.94 1.08
CA TYR A 260 -15.36 -3.96 2.15
C TYR A 260 -15.62 -2.54 1.66
N SER A 261 -15.08 -2.18 0.49
CA SER A 261 -15.19 -0.84 -0.08
C SER A 261 -16.60 -0.48 -0.58
N GLN A 262 -17.39 -1.49 -0.95
CA GLN A 262 -18.79 -1.36 -1.39
C GLN A 262 -19.80 -1.35 -0.24
N LYS A 263 -19.36 -1.44 1.03
CA LYS A 263 -20.28 -1.22 2.16
C LYS A 263 -20.79 0.22 2.12
N PRO A 264 -22.09 0.47 2.35
CA PRO A 264 -22.68 1.80 2.16
C PRO A 264 -22.03 2.88 3.04
N TRP A 265 -21.63 2.53 4.26
CA TRP A 265 -20.90 3.44 5.13
C TRP A 265 -19.51 3.82 4.58
N ASN A 266 -18.80 2.86 4.01
CA ASN A 266 -17.44 3.05 3.48
C ASN A 266 -17.47 3.81 2.16
N GLU A 267 -18.46 3.53 1.31
CA GLU A 267 -18.71 4.28 0.09
C GLU A 267 -19.12 5.73 0.38
N TRP A 268 -20.01 5.94 1.35
CA TRP A 268 -20.37 7.29 1.79
C TRP A 268 -19.17 8.05 2.37
N ARG A 269 -18.34 7.37 3.18
CA ARG A 269 -17.08 7.93 3.68
C ARG A 269 -16.14 8.30 2.54
N ALA A 270 -15.96 7.43 1.54
CA ALA A 270 -15.12 7.71 0.39
C ALA A 270 -15.61 8.96 -0.34
N ASN A 271 -16.91 9.04 -0.63
CA ASN A 271 -17.50 10.19 -1.31
C ASN A 271 -17.36 11.50 -0.50
N LEU A 272 -17.57 11.43 0.83
CA LEU A 272 -17.38 12.57 1.72
C LEU A 272 -15.92 13.05 1.72
N VAL A 273 -14.96 12.13 1.85
CA VAL A 273 -13.52 12.46 1.84
C VAL A 273 -13.13 13.06 0.49
N HIS A 274 -13.53 12.41 -0.60
CA HIS A 274 -13.21 12.84 -1.95
C HIS A 274 -13.75 14.24 -2.27
N THR A 275 -15.00 14.53 -1.88
CA THR A 275 -15.70 15.77 -2.21
C THR A 275 -15.29 16.93 -1.30
N TYR A 276 -15.20 16.69 0.01
CA TYR A 276 -15.03 17.77 0.99
C TYR A 276 -13.60 17.90 1.52
N PHE A 277 -12.90 16.79 1.75
CA PHE A 277 -11.58 16.85 2.39
C PHE A 277 -10.43 17.08 1.40
N ARG A 278 -10.71 17.04 0.09
CA ARG A 278 -9.74 17.37 -0.96
C ARG A 278 -9.69 18.87 -1.29
N ASN A 279 -10.69 19.64 -0.88
CA ASN A 279 -10.77 21.09 -1.08
C ASN A 279 -10.66 21.82 0.27
N ALA A 280 -9.58 22.58 0.47
CA ALA A 280 -9.37 23.34 1.70
C ALA A 280 -10.53 24.29 2.05
N TRP A 281 -11.20 24.86 1.04
CA TRP A 281 -12.38 25.72 1.24
C TRP A 281 -13.60 24.94 1.72
N ALA A 282 -13.77 23.70 1.27
CA ALA A 282 -14.86 22.85 1.70
C ALA A 282 -14.68 22.42 3.17
N ILE A 283 -13.44 22.19 3.62
CA ILE A 283 -13.12 21.98 5.05
C ILE A 283 -13.49 23.22 5.87
N LEU A 284 -13.09 24.41 5.41
CA LEU A 284 -13.40 25.66 6.11
C LEU A 284 -14.92 25.90 6.23
N ALA A 285 -15.65 25.64 5.14
CA ALA A 285 -17.11 25.71 5.12
C ALA A 285 -17.74 24.70 6.09
N LEU A 286 -17.25 23.46 6.13
CA LEU A 286 -17.73 22.42 7.05
C LEU A 286 -17.53 22.82 8.52
N ILE A 287 -16.36 23.39 8.86
CA ILE A 287 -16.07 23.90 10.21
C ILE A 287 -17.03 25.03 10.56
N ALA A 288 -17.25 25.98 9.64
CA ALA A 288 -18.17 27.09 9.86
C ALA A 288 -19.60 26.60 10.12
N VAL A 289 -20.07 25.60 9.36
CA VAL A 289 -21.39 24.96 9.57
C VAL A 289 -21.47 24.28 10.94
N LEU A 290 -20.44 23.54 11.36
CA LEU A 290 -20.41 22.89 12.68
C LEU A 290 -20.44 23.89 13.84
N ILE A 291 -19.68 24.99 13.74
CA ILE A 291 -19.69 26.07 14.74
C ILE A 291 -21.07 26.73 14.80
N PHE A 292 -21.64 27.05 13.64
CA PHE A 292 -22.97 27.66 13.54
C PHE A 292 -24.05 26.75 14.14
N PHE A 293 -23.98 25.45 13.87
CA PHE A 293 -24.87 24.44 14.44
C PHE A 293 -24.74 24.38 15.96
N ALA A 294 -23.51 24.32 16.50
CA ALA A 294 -23.27 24.31 17.94
C ALA A 294 -23.81 25.58 18.64
N LEU A 295 -23.60 26.75 18.04
CA LEU A 295 -24.16 28.02 18.53
C LEU A 295 -25.69 28.02 18.51
N THR A 296 -26.30 27.40 17.49
CA THR A 296 -27.75 27.25 17.41
C THR A 296 -28.28 26.34 18.50
N CYS A 297 -27.66 25.20 18.74
CA CYS A 297 -28.01 24.31 19.86
C CYS A 297 -27.90 25.05 21.21
N ALA A 298 -26.81 25.79 21.43
CA ALA A 298 -26.64 26.58 22.64
C ALA A 298 -27.76 27.63 22.78
N ARG A 299 -28.10 28.37 21.72
CA ARG A 299 -29.22 29.32 21.71
C ARG A 299 -30.54 28.65 22.08
N THR A 300 -30.84 27.49 21.49
CA THR A 300 -32.07 26.75 21.77
C THR A 300 -32.11 26.31 23.24
N VAL A 301 -31.02 25.82 23.80
CA VAL A 301 -30.93 25.44 25.22
C VAL A 301 -31.16 26.67 26.12
N TYR A 302 -30.46 27.77 25.89
CA TYR A 302 -30.64 29.01 26.67
C TYR A 302 -32.05 29.60 26.55
N SER A 303 -32.72 29.44 25.41
CA SER A 303 -34.11 29.88 25.21
C SER A 303 -35.12 28.99 25.95
N ILE A 304 -34.80 27.73 26.19
CA ILE A 304 -35.71 26.73 26.77
C ILE A 304 -35.57 26.64 28.30
N ILE A 305 -34.37 26.85 28.85
CA ILE A 305 -34.11 26.89 30.31
C ILE A 305 -35.15 27.73 31.08
N PRO A 306 -35.45 28.99 30.73
CA PRO A 306 -36.42 29.79 31.46
C PRO A 306 -37.87 29.27 31.38
N TYR A 307 -38.17 28.34 30.47
CA TYR A 307 -39.49 27.71 30.34
C TYR A 307 -39.68 26.52 31.30
N TYR A 308 -38.59 25.92 31.79
CA TYR A 308 -38.61 24.83 32.77
C TYR A 308 -38.29 25.28 34.20
N ASP A 309 -37.90 26.54 34.39
CA ASP A 309 -37.76 27.22 35.69
C ASP A 309 -38.99 28.05 36.17
N PRO A 310 -40.27 27.74 35.89
CA PRO A 310 -41.39 28.50 36.47
C PRO A 310 -41.98 27.82 37.72
N ILE A 311 -41.18 27.38 38.69
CA ILE A 311 -41.71 26.96 40.02
C ILE A 311 -40.75 27.32 41.16
N GLN A 312 -40.35 28.58 41.27
CA GLN A 312 -39.94 29.13 42.58
C GLN A 312 -40.52 30.52 42.90
N LEU A 313 -41.22 31.20 41.98
CA LEU A 313 -41.77 32.54 42.23
C LEU A 313 -43.27 32.60 42.59
N THR A 314 -43.94 31.47 42.82
CA THR A 314 -45.37 31.46 43.21
C THR A 314 -45.59 31.41 44.73
N SER A 315 -44.53 31.37 45.56
CA SER A 315 -44.65 31.27 47.03
C SER A 315 -44.55 32.60 47.79
N LEU A 316 -44.50 33.75 47.09
CA LEU A 316 -44.40 35.08 47.71
C LEU A 316 -45.64 35.98 47.46
N LEU A 317 -46.84 35.40 47.41
CA LEU A 317 -48.08 36.16 47.60
C LEU A 317 -48.48 36.14 49.09
N PRO A 318 -48.53 37.29 49.80
CA PRO A 318 -49.17 37.35 51.12
C PRO A 318 -50.70 37.35 50.97
N PRO A 319 -51.45 36.91 51.99
CA PRO A 319 -52.88 36.65 51.88
C PRO A 319 -53.70 37.96 51.83
N MET A 320 -54.86 37.86 51.18
CA MET A 320 -55.89 38.90 51.16
C MET A 320 -56.28 39.34 52.58
N GLY A 321 -56.25 40.65 52.81
CA GLY A 321 -56.74 41.29 54.03
C GLY A 321 -57.42 42.63 53.73
N SER A 322 -58.76 42.61 53.71
CA SER A 322 -59.70 43.62 54.21
C SER A 322 -59.34 45.13 54.14
N GLY A 323 -60.04 45.86 53.25
CA GLY A 323 -60.77 47.08 53.62
C GLY A 323 -60.10 48.45 53.43
N ALA A 324 -60.54 49.22 52.43
CA ALA A 324 -60.79 50.67 52.53
C ALA A 324 -61.53 51.22 51.29
N ARG A 325 -62.46 52.16 51.54
CA ARG A 325 -63.38 52.83 50.60
C ARG A 325 -62.72 53.55 49.41
N PRO A 326 -63.44 53.74 48.28
CA PRO A 326 -62.94 54.50 47.14
C PRO A 326 -63.10 56.02 47.34
N PRO A 327 -62.15 56.86 46.91
CA PRO A 327 -62.34 58.31 46.80
C PRO A 327 -63.00 58.69 45.46
N PRO A 328 -63.60 59.90 45.35
CA PRO A 328 -64.62 60.20 44.37
C PRO A 328 -64.07 60.55 42.98
N ARG A 329 -64.91 60.32 41.97
CA ARG A 329 -64.69 60.66 40.55
C ARG A 329 -64.40 62.15 40.37
N ARG A 330 -63.34 62.48 39.64
CA ARG A 330 -63.11 63.81 39.06
C ARG A 330 -63.78 63.94 37.68
N PRO A 331 -64.32 65.11 37.34
CA PRO A 331 -65.04 65.37 36.09
C PRO A 331 -64.09 65.50 34.87
N PRO A 332 -64.61 65.35 33.64
CA PRO A 332 -63.80 65.37 32.42
C PRO A 332 -63.36 66.79 32.06
N THR A 333 -62.08 66.95 31.71
CA THR A 333 -61.55 68.17 31.08
C THR A 333 -61.81 68.16 29.56
N PRO A 334 -62.03 69.33 28.94
CA PRO A 334 -62.64 69.45 27.63
C PRO A 334 -61.64 69.24 26.49
N THR A 335 -62.15 68.68 25.40
CA THR A 335 -61.54 68.69 24.07
C THR A 335 -61.33 70.13 23.59
N SER A 336 -60.08 70.48 23.30
CA SER A 336 -59.71 71.66 22.53
C SER A 336 -59.27 71.21 21.13
N ASN A 337 -60.22 71.24 20.21
CA ASN A 337 -59.96 71.33 18.77
C ASN A 337 -59.18 72.62 18.50
N PHE A 338 -58.13 72.55 17.68
CA PHE A 338 -57.84 73.63 16.75
C PHE A 338 -57.33 73.07 15.41
N PRO A 339 -57.65 73.73 14.28
CA PRO A 339 -57.56 73.17 12.94
C PRO A 339 -56.41 73.77 12.10
N THR A 340 -56.20 73.14 10.93
CA THR A 340 -55.76 73.71 9.63
C THR A 340 -54.47 74.54 9.56
N ASN A 341 -53.48 74.05 8.81
CA ASN A 341 -53.37 74.30 7.36
C ASN A 341 -52.44 73.28 6.69
#